data_AF-A0A5C9BQH3-F1
#
_entry.id   AF-A0A5C9BQH3-F1
#
_cell.length_a   1.000
_cell.length_b   1.000
_cell.length_c   1.000
_cell.angle_alpha   90.00
_cell.angle_beta   90.00
_cell.angle_gamma   90.00
#
_symmetry.space_group_name_H-M   'P 1'
#
loop_
_entity.id
_entity.type
_entity.pdbx_description
1 polymer ?
#
loop_
_entity_poly.entity_id
_entity_poly.type
_entity_poly.pdbx_seq_one_letter_code
_entity_poly.pdbx_strand_id
1 'polypeptide(L)'
;MTKSFTPPGQMHLAGVPLPSLAPFNTDNQRELRIIRALATGARTREELDSIAGASNVPDAIAALRRKGLEIPAHREPVVDRDREVVYRGRYRFTDLDLIRTRHLWESA
;
A
#
# COMPACT_ATOMS: atom_id res chain seq x y z
N MET A 1 -20.24 26.79 34.61
CA MET A 1 -20.63 25.39 34.86
C MET A 1 -20.50 24.64 33.53
N THR A 2 -19.27 24.29 33.14
CA THR A 2 -18.94 23.70 31.84
C THR A 2 -18.73 22.20 32.03
N LYS A 3 -19.65 21.40 31.48
CA LYS A 3 -19.56 19.93 31.52
C LYS A 3 -18.48 19.46 30.55
N SER A 4 -17.44 18.83 31.09
CA SER A 4 -16.46 18.05 30.33
C SER A 4 -17.16 16.84 29.71
N PHE A 5 -17.05 16.72 28.38
CA PHE A 5 -17.49 15.54 27.65
C PHE A 5 -16.35 14.51 27.66
N THR A 6 -16.51 13.44 28.43
CA THR A 6 -15.63 12.27 28.41
C THR A 6 -16.23 11.23 27.46
N PRO A 7 -15.56 10.85 26.36
CA PRO A 7 -16.07 9.78 25.51
C PRO A 7 -15.98 8.43 26.25
N PRO A 8 -17.02 7.58 26.18
CA PRO A 8 -17.04 6.32 26.90
C PRO A 8 -16.15 5.27 26.23
N GLY A 9 -15.27 4.68 27.04
CA GLY A 9 -14.95 3.26 26.95
C GLY A 9 -14.12 2.83 25.74
N GLN A 10 -12.81 3.08 25.81
CA GLN A 10 -11.84 2.29 25.06
C GLN A 10 -11.88 0.85 25.61
N MET A 11 -12.73 0.00 25.02
CA MET A 11 -12.76 -1.42 25.34
C MET A 11 -11.50 -2.08 24.80
N HIS A 12 -10.57 -2.37 25.71
CA HIS A 12 -9.33 -3.08 25.42
C HIS A 12 -9.62 -4.58 25.36
N LEU A 13 -9.97 -5.07 24.17
CA LEU A 13 -9.99 -6.51 23.87
C LEU A 13 -8.65 -6.87 23.23
N ALA A 14 -7.81 -7.54 24.02
CA ALA A 14 -6.60 -8.26 23.62
C ALA A 14 -5.58 -7.49 22.74
N GLY A 15 -4.71 -6.70 23.39
CA GLY A 15 -3.25 -6.63 23.15
C GLY A 15 -2.66 -6.43 21.74
N VAL A 16 -3.46 -6.31 20.69
CA VAL A 16 -3.03 -6.04 19.32
C VAL A 16 -3.42 -4.60 19.03
N PRO A 17 -2.46 -3.69 18.78
CA PRO A 17 -2.81 -2.35 18.36
C PRO A 17 -3.63 -2.47 17.07
N LEU A 18 -4.86 -1.95 17.08
CA LEU A 18 -5.63 -1.80 15.86
C LEU A 18 -4.77 -1.02 14.87
N PRO A 19 -4.63 -1.49 13.63
CA PRO A 19 -3.83 -0.77 12.65
C PRO A 19 -4.31 0.67 12.56
N SER A 20 -3.37 1.62 12.60
CA SER A 20 -3.73 3.03 12.59
C SER A 20 -4.52 3.35 11.32
N LEU A 21 -5.79 3.71 11.46
CA LEU A 21 -6.64 4.20 10.37
C LEU A 21 -6.26 5.62 9.92
N ALA A 22 -5.17 6.17 10.46
CA ALA A 22 -4.64 7.47 10.09
C ALA A 22 -4.36 7.50 8.56
N PRO A 23 -4.83 8.54 7.84
CA PRO A 23 -4.52 8.72 6.43
C PRO A 23 -3.02 8.68 6.18
N PHE A 24 -2.60 7.99 5.12
CA PHE A 24 -1.22 7.96 4.69
C PHE A 24 -0.96 9.12 3.73
N ASN A 25 0.07 9.91 3.96
CA ASN A 25 0.44 11.01 3.07
C ASN A 25 1.91 10.95 2.65
N THR A 26 2.23 11.47 1.47
CA THR A 26 3.60 11.63 0.97
C THR A 26 3.66 12.71 -0.10
N ASP A 27 4.70 13.54 -0.06
CA ASP A 27 4.95 14.58 -1.07
C ASP A 27 5.81 14.08 -2.24
N ASN A 28 6.32 12.84 -2.15
CA ASN A 28 7.17 12.26 -3.17
C ASN A 28 6.35 11.85 -4.40
N GLN A 29 6.53 12.56 -5.51
CA GLN A 29 5.82 12.31 -6.77
C GLN A 29 6.00 10.88 -7.30
N ARG A 30 7.15 10.25 -7.06
CA ARG A 30 7.37 8.84 -7.45
C ARG A 30 6.48 7.91 -6.64
N GLU A 31 6.40 8.12 -5.33
CA GLU A 31 5.54 7.34 -4.45
C GLU A 31 4.07 7.55 -4.78
N LEU A 32 3.64 8.79 -5.10
CA LEU A 32 2.28 9.08 -5.53
C LEU A 32 1.87 8.32 -6.80
N ARG A 33 2.77 8.22 -7.80
CA ARG A 33 2.52 7.41 -9.00
C ARG A 33 2.36 5.93 -8.69
N ILE A 34 3.19 5.39 -7.80
CA ILE A 34 3.09 3.99 -7.34
C ILE A 34 1.78 3.77 -6.58
N ILE A 35 1.42 4.66 -5.66
CA ILE A 35 0.18 4.59 -4.86
C ILE A 35 -1.04 4.57 -5.77
N ARG A 36 -1.11 5.49 -6.74
CA ARG A 36 -2.20 5.52 -7.73
C ARG A 36 -2.27 4.24 -8.54
N ALA A 37 -1.12 3.70 -8.99
CA ALA A 37 -1.08 2.45 -9.73
C ALA A 37 -1.63 1.27 -8.92
N LEU A 38 -1.21 1.14 -7.65
CA LEU A 38 -1.63 0.06 -6.77
C LEU A 38 -3.08 0.19 -6.30
N ALA A 39 -3.62 1.41 -6.23
CA ALA A 39 -5.04 1.64 -5.97
C ALA A 39 -5.94 1.08 -7.08
N THR A 40 -5.45 1.02 -8.34
CA THR A 40 -6.19 0.43 -9.46
C THR A 40 -6.11 -1.11 -9.52
N GLY A 41 -5.19 -1.72 -8.77
CA GLY A 41 -5.00 -3.17 -8.75
C GLY A 41 -3.55 -3.60 -8.62
N ALA A 42 -3.34 -4.91 -8.52
CA ALA A 42 -2.02 -5.50 -8.37
C ALA A 42 -1.13 -5.26 -9.60
N ARG A 43 0.16 -4.98 -9.38
CA ARG A 43 1.13 -4.66 -10.44
C ARG A 43 2.43 -5.43 -10.28
N THR A 44 3.07 -5.80 -11.38
CA THR A 44 4.42 -6.37 -11.36
C THR A 44 5.46 -5.28 -11.06
N ARG A 45 6.70 -5.71 -10.75
CA ARG A 45 7.83 -4.79 -10.60
C ARG A 45 8.04 -3.94 -11.85
N GLU A 46 8.00 -4.57 -13.02
CA GLU A 46 8.27 -3.94 -14.32
C GLU A 46 7.20 -2.90 -14.69
N GLU A 47 5.93 -3.21 -14.43
CA GLU A 47 4.83 -2.26 -14.62
C GLU A 47 5.03 -1.03 -13.73
N LEU A 48 5.36 -1.25 -12.45
CA LEU A 48 5.60 -0.15 -11.53
C LEU A 48 6.86 0.65 -11.89
N ASP A 49 7.94 0.01 -12.34
CA ASP A 49 9.16 0.70 -12.77
C ASP A 49 8.85 1.70 -13.88
N SER A 50 8.05 1.26 -14.87
CA SER A 50 7.59 2.10 -15.97
C SER A 50 6.71 3.26 -15.47
N ILE A 51 5.73 2.98 -14.61
CA ILE A 51 4.81 4.01 -14.07
C ILE A 51 5.55 5.01 -13.16
N ALA A 52 6.45 4.53 -12.32
CA ALA A 52 7.23 5.37 -11.42
C ALA A 52 8.27 6.22 -12.16
N GLY A 53 8.70 5.78 -13.35
CA GLY A 53 9.81 6.35 -14.11
C GLY A 53 11.17 6.03 -13.48
N ALA A 54 11.30 4.89 -12.81
CA ALA A 54 12.52 4.48 -12.12
C ALA A 54 12.63 2.95 -12.06
N SER A 55 13.79 2.40 -12.39
CA SER A 55 14.04 0.95 -12.40
C SER A 55 14.28 0.32 -11.02
N ASN A 56 14.11 1.11 -9.94
CA ASN A 56 14.37 0.70 -8.57
C ASN A 56 13.11 0.79 -7.68
N VAL A 57 11.93 0.45 -8.22
CA VAL A 57 10.70 0.41 -7.43
C VAL A 57 10.78 -0.46 -6.17
N PRO A 58 11.51 -1.59 -6.11
CA PRO A 58 11.65 -2.33 -4.85
C PRO A 58 12.10 -1.47 -3.66
N ASP A 59 12.98 -0.49 -3.88
CA ASP A 59 13.42 0.46 -2.84
C ASP A 59 12.30 1.41 -2.44
N ALA A 60 11.52 1.90 -3.41
CA ALA A 60 10.37 2.76 -3.16
C ALA A 60 9.27 2.02 -2.39
N ILE A 61 8.99 0.76 -2.73
CA ILE A 61 8.06 -0.10 -1.99
C ILE A 61 8.58 -0.33 -0.57
N ALA A 62 9.87 -0.62 -0.39
CA ALA A 62 10.47 -0.75 0.93
C ALA A 62 10.36 0.55 1.75
N ALA A 63 10.51 1.72 1.12
CA ALA A 63 10.32 3.01 1.78
C ALA A 63 8.85 3.23 2.20
N LEU A 64 7.89 2.95 1.32
CA LEU A 64 6.45 3.01 1.63
C LEU A 64 6.09 2.05 2.78
N ARG A 65 6.67 0.85 2.81
CA ARG A 65 6.51 -0.10 3.90
C ARG A 65 7.06 0.41 5.22
N ARG A 66 8.25 1.02 5.21
CA ARG A 66 8.82 1.68 6.40
C ARG A 66 7.97 2.85 6.90
N LYS A 67 7.25 3.53 5.99
CA LYS A 67 6.27 4.58 6.33
C LYS A 67 4.92 4.03 6.81
N GLY A 68 4.76 2.70 6.84
CA GLY A 68 3.63 2.03 7.47
C GLY A 68 2.53 1.53 6.52
N LEU A 69 2.76 1.51 5.20
CA LEU A 69 1.91 0.71 4.29
C LEU A 69 2.34 -0.75 4.32
N GLU A 70 1.46 -1.69 4.00
CA GLU A 70 1.82 -3.12 4.00
C GLU A 70 2.35 -3.56 2.63
N ILE A 71 1.62 -3.23 1.57
CA ILE A 71 1.94 -3.52 0.17
C ILE A 71 2.47 -4.95 -0.03
N PRO A 72 1.70 -6.00 0.27
CA PRO A 72 2.20 -7.37 0.15
C PRO A 72 2.54 -7.73 -1.30
N ALA A 73 3.52 -8.64 -1.45
CA ALA A 73 3.92 -9.18 -2.74
C ALA A 73 3.46 -10.64 -2.85
N HIS A 74 2.54 -10.91 -3.77
CA HIS A 74 2.02 -12.25 -4.02
C HIS A 74 2.67 -12.84 -5.25
N ARG A 75 2.88 -14.15 -5.25
CA ARG A 75 3.49 -14.87 -6.37
C ARG A 75 2.39 -15.55 -7.17
N GLU A 76 2.34 -15.26 -8.46
CA GLU A 76 1.39 -15.87 -9.40
C GLU A 76 2.16 -16.76 -10.39
N PRO A 77 1.68 -17.98 -10.68
CA PRO A 77 2.29 -18.84 -11.68
C PRO A 77 2.06 -18.26 -13.09
N VAL A 78 3.12 -18.19 -13.88
CA VAL A 78 3.14 -17.71 -15.27
C VAL A 78 4.01 -18.66 -16.07
N VAL A 79 3.62 -18.95 -17.30
CA VAL A 79 4.46 -19.73 -18.23
C VAL A 79 5.47 -18.80 -18.88
N ASP A 80 6.75 -19.13 -18.78
CA ASP A 80 7.82 -18.36 -19.41
C ASP A 80 8.04 -18.73 -20.88
N ARG A 81 9.09 -18.15 -21.48
CA ARG A 81 9.44 -18.38 -22.89
C ARG A 81 9.93 -19.81 -23.16
N ASP A 82 10.46 -20.47 -22.15
CA ASP A 82 10.99 -21.83 -22.22
C ASP A 82 9.90 -22.88 -21.92
N ARG A 83 8.65 -22.41 -21.74
CA ARG A 83 7.44 -23.19 -21.39
C ARG A 83 7.46 -23.76 -19.97
N GLU A 84 8.28 -23.20 -19.09
CA GLU A 84 8.33 -23.57 -17.69
C GLU A 84 7.40 -22.70 -16.85
N VAL A 85 6.87 -23.26 -15.76
CA VAL A 85 6.07 -22.51 -14.79
C VAL A 85 6.99 -21.74 -13.86
N VAL A 86 6.98 -20.41 -13.98
CA VAL A 86 7.70 -19.48 -13.11
C VAL A 86 6.73 -18.69 -12.25
N TYR A 87 7.21 -18.17 -11.13
CA TYR A 87 6.38 -17.46 -10.16
C TYR A 87 6.71 -15.98 -10.15
N ARG A 88 5.88 -15.17 -10.81
CA ARG A 88 6.04 -13.72 -10.92
C ARG A 88 5.44 -13.02 -9.70
N GLY A 89 6.20 -12.11 -9.10
CA GLY A 89 5.72 -11.28 -8.00
C GLY A 89 4.82 -10.13 -8.47
N ARG A 90 3.71 -9.92 -7.78
CA ARG A 90 2.83 -8.76 -7.94
C ARG A 90 2.61 -8.07 -6.60
N TYR A 91 2.87 -6.78 -6.56
CA TYR A 91 2.56 -5.92 -5.44
C TYR A 91 1.09 -5.54 -5.49
N ARG A 92 0.41 -5.53 -4.35
CA ARG A 92 -0.95 -5.04 -4.23
C ARG A 92 -1.11 -4.22 -2.97
N PHE A 93 -2.14 -3.39 -2.92
CA PHE A 93 -2.62 -2.85 -1.65
C PHE A 93 -3.49 -3.87 -0.91
N THR A 94 -3.45 -3.79 0.42
CA THR A 94 -4.51 -4.34 1.26
C THR A 94 -5.70 -3.41 1.31
N ASP A 95 -6.83 -3.87 1.84
CA ASP A 95 -8.01 -3.01 2.05
C ASP A 95 -7.67 -1.81 2.95
N LEU A 96 -6.80 -2.02 3.94
CA LEU A 96 -6.31 -0.95 4.81
C LEU A 96 -5.43 0.05 4.05
N ASP A 97 -4.51 -0.43 3.20
CA ASP A 97 -3.68 0.47 2.37
C ASP A 97 -4.57 1.32 1.45
N LEU A 98 -5.60 0.72 0.84
CA LEU A 98 -6.58 1.42 0.00
C LEU A 98 -7.31 2.51 0.79
N ILE A 99 -7.83 2.18 1.97
CA ILE A 99 -8.54 3.14 2.84
C ILE A 99 -7.63 4.30 3.23
N ARG A 100 -6.40 4.02 3.66
CA ARG A 100 -5.47 5.04 4.16
C ARG A 100 -4.95 5.95 3.06
N THR A 101 -4.82 5.46 1.84
CA THR A 101 -4.30 6.21 0.69
C THR A 101 -5.38 6.87 -0.17
N ARG A 102 -6.66 6.59 0.09
CA ARG A 102 -7.84 6.99 -0.71
C ARG A 102 -7.78 8.41 -1.27
N HIS A 103 -7.50 9.38 -0.40
CA HIS A 103 -7.46 10.81 -0.77
C HIS A 103 -6.40 11.17 -1.82
N LEU A 104 -5.34 10.36 -1.97
CA LEU A 104 -4.24 10.59 -2.92
C LEU A 104 -4.57 10.21 -4.37
N TRP A 105 -5.62 9.41 -4.58
CA TRP A 105 -5.98 8.87 -5.89
C TRP A 105 -7.44 9.07 -6.27
N GLU A 106 -8.34 9.42 -5.34
CA GLU A 106 -9.71 9.85 -5.69
C GLU A 106 -9.78 11.30 -6.20
N SER A 107 -8.78 12.13 -5.89
CA SER A 107 -8.74 13.55 -6.26
C SER A 107 -7.90 13.83 -7.52
N ALA A 108 -7.46 12.78 -8.21
CA ALA A 108 -6.44 12.83 -9.26
C ALA A 108 -7.02 12.68 -10.67
#